data_AF-I1BK72-F1
#
_entry.id   AF-I1BK72-F1
#
_cell.length_a   1.000
_cell.length_b   1.000
_cell.length_c   1.000
_cell.angle_alpha   90.00
_cell.angle_beta   90.00
_cell.angle_gamma   90.00
#
_symmetry.space_group_name_H-M   'P 1'
#
loop_
_entity.id
_entity.type
_entity.pdbx_description
1 polymer ?
#
loop_
_entity_poly.entity_id
_entity_poly.type
_entity_poly.pdbx_seq_one_letter_code
_entity_poly.pdbx_strand_id
1 'polypeptide(L)'
;MERIPNLKKSTLSRYANKFSPGRVTANPGRKAVLSVTTKSYIRKQIINGTLKTAKAVHKYLVCTGYTISYSGTIKVMKMSCFDMSIR
;
A
#
# COMPACT_ATOMS: atom_id res chain seq x y z
N MET A 1 22.40 22.81 16.05
CA MET A 1 21.09 22.70 16.70
C MET A 1 21.26 23.10 18.15
N GLU A 2 20.59 24.16 18.58
CA GLU A 2 20.59 24.57 19.99
C GLU A 2 20.00 23.47 20.88
N ARG A 3 20.51 23.39 22.12
CA ARG A 3 20.14 22.36 23.09
C ARG A 3 18.88 22.80 23.83
N ILE A 4 17.75 22.18 23.50
CA ILE A 4 16.49 22.42 24.22
C ILE A 4 16.56 21.71 25.59
N PRO A 5 16.37 22.43 26.72
CA PRO A 5 16.35 21.82 28.04
C PRO A 5 15.21 20.78 28.15
N ASN A 6 15.44 19.69 28.88
CA ASN A 6 14.55 18.53 29.05
C ASN A 6 14.31 17.64 27.82
N LEU A 7 14.98 17.89 26.69
CA LEU A 7 14.86 17.04 25.50
C LEU A 7 16.10 16.15 25.30
N LYS A 8 15.88 14.84 25.18
CA LYS A 8 16.96 13.89 24.92
C LYS A 8 17.56 14.15 23.52
N LYS A 9 18.89 14.07 23.42
CA LYS A 9 19.64 14.23 22.15
C LYS A 9 19.16 13.26 21.07
N SER A 10 18.79 12.03 21.43
CA SER A 10 18.24 11.03 20.51
C SER A 10 16.91 11.44 19.88
N THR A 11 16.06 12.17 20.62
CA THR A 11 14.80 12.71 20.12
C THR A 11 15.06 13.82 19.09
N LEU A 12 15.96 14.77 19.41
CA LEU A 12 16.37 15.83 18.47
C LEU A 12 16.93 15.24 17.17
N SER A 13 17.84 14.26 17.28
CA SER A 13 18.42 13.58 16.11
C SER A 13 17.36 12.84 15.29
N ARG A 14 16.42 12.14 15.93
CA ARG A 14 15.31 11.48 15.24
C ARG A 14 14.46 12.48 14.44
N TYR A 15 14.14 13.63 15.02
CA TYR A 15 13.33 14.66 14.35
C TYR A 15 14.11 15.40 13.27
N ALA A 16 15.39 15.70 13.48
CA ALA A 16 16.27 16.24 12.44
C ALA A 16 16.31 15.31 11.21
N ASN A 17 16.48 14.01 11.46
CA ASN A 17 16.50 12.99 10.42
C ASN A 17 15.11 12.68 9.83
N LYS A 18 14.02 13.00 10.56
CA LYS A 18 12.64 12.77 10.09
C LYS A 18 12.30 13.65 8.88
N PHE A 19 12.83 14.88 8.84
CA PHE A 19 12.55 15.88 7.80
C PHE A 19 13.74 16.11 6.85
N SER A 20 14.80 15.31 6.95
CA SER A 20 15.95 15.43 6.05
C SER A 20 15.61 14.91 4.65
N PRO A 21 15.98 15.62 3.56
CA PRO A 21 15.58 15.29 2.19
C PRO A 21 16.25 14.02 1.61
N GLY A 22 17.36 13.54 2.19
CA GLY A 22 18.09 12.35 1.76
C GLY A 22 17.66 11.04 2.44
N ARG A 23 16.44 10.97 2.97
CA ARG A 23 16.00 9.83 3.78
C ARG A 23 15.75 8.58 2.93
N VAL A 24 16.49 7.52 3.18
CA VAL A 24 16.13 6.17 2.71
C VAL A 24 14.88 5.72 3.48
N THR A 25 13.79 5.44 2.76
CA THR A 25 12.58 4.89 3.37
C THR A 25 12.89 3.49 3.88
N ALA A 26 12.58 3.25 5.16
CA ALA A 26 12.76 1.92 5.73
C ALA A 26 11.87 0.91 4.98
N ASN A 27 12.39 -0.30 4.78
CA ASN A 27 11.61 -1.37 4.17
C ASN A 27 10.32 -1.59 5.00
N PRO A 28 9.14 -1.55 4.37
CA PRO A 28 7.90 -1.79 5.08
C PRO A 28 7.93 -3.17 5.72
N GLY A 29 7.50 -3.26 6.98
CA GLY A 29 7.60 -4.50 7.77
C GLY A 29 6.81 -5.65 7.16
N ARG A 30 5.49 -5.46 6.96
CA ARG A 30 4.62 -6.53 6.44
C ARG A 30 4.69 -6.61 4.92
N LYS A 31 5.08 -7.77 4.40
CA LYS A 31 5.04 -8.06 2.96
C LYS A 31 3.59 -8.06 2.46
N ALA A 32 3.39 -7.50 1.27
CA ALA A 32 2.09 -7.50 0.63
C ALA A 32 1.73 -8.90 0.13
N VAL A 33 0.47 -9.31 0.31
CA VAL A 33 -0.05 -10.59 -0.19
C VAL A 33 -0.07 -10.64 -1.72
N LEU A 34 -0.34 -9.50 -2.35
CA LEU A 34 -0.31 -9.35 -3.81
C LEU A 34 0.89 -8.52 -4.22
N SER A 35 1.60 -8.99 -5.24
CA SER A 35 2.65 -8.22 -5.91
C SER A 35 2.06 -6.99 -6.61
N VAL A 36 2.94 -6.04 -6.94
CA VAL A 36 2.56 -4.82 -7.68
C VAL A 36 2.04 -5.17 -9.07
N THR A 37 2.62 -6.19 -9.72
CA THR A 37 2.20 -6.65 -11.05
C THR A 37 0.80 -7.23 -11.04
N THR A 38 0.48 -8.10 -10.06
CA THR A 38 -0.86 -8.70 -9.93
C THR A 38 -1.92 -7.63 -9.64
N LYS A 39 -1.61 -6.66 -8.76
CA LYS A 39 -2.52 -5.53 -8.50
C LYS A 39 -2.76 -4.69 -9.77
N SER A 40 -1.72 -4.41 -10.55
CA SER A 40 -1.82 -3.68 -11.82
C SER A 40 -2.69 -4.42 -12.83
N TYR A 41 -2.52 -5.74 -12.96
CA TYR A 41 -3.35 -6.58 -13.81
C TYR A 41 -4.82 -6.55 -13.41
N ILE A 42 -5.12 -6.76 -12.13
CA ILE A 42 -6.50 -6.70 -11.60
C ILE A 42 -7.12 -5.33 -11.83
N ARG A 43 -6.35 -4.25 -11.64
CA ARG A 43 -6.81 -2.89 -11.96
C ARG A 43 -7.22 -2.75 -13.41
N LYS A 44 -6.41 -3.25 -14.37
CA LYS A 44 -6.77 -3.23 -15.80
C LYS A 44 -8.04 -4.03 -16.07
N GLN A 45 -8.21 -5.19 -15.44
CA GLN A 45 -9.42 -6.01 -15.59
C GLN A 45 -10.67 -5.33 -15.02
N ILE A 46 -10.55 -4.60 -13.90
CA ILE A 46 -11.63 -3.79 -13.35
C ILE A 46 -12.00 -2.65 -14.31
N ILE A 47 -11.00 -1.92 -14.83
CA ILE A 47 -11.21 -0.81 -15.78
C ILE A 47 -11.88 -1.29 -17.07
N ASN A 48 -11.42 -2.43 -17.60
CA ASN A 48 -11.98 -3.04 -18.81
C ASN A 48 -13.38 -3.64 -18.56
N GLY A 49 -13.85 -3.68 -17.29
CA GLY A 49 -15.17 -4.18 -16.93
C GLY A 49 -15.30 -5.71 -16.92
N THR A 50 -14.20 -6.46 -16.98
CA THR A 50 -14.22 -7.93 -16.89
C THR A 50 -14.44 -8.40 -15.46
N LEU A 51 -13.84 -7.71 -14.48
CA LEU A 51 -13.99 -7.98 -13.04
C LEU A 51 -14.76 -6.84 -12.36
N LYS A 52 -16.09 -6.84 -12.50
CA LYS A 52 -16.95 -5.76 -11.99
C LYS A 52 -17.21 -5.80 -10.48
N THR A 53 -17.13 -6.97 -9.86
CA THR A 53 -17.54 -7.17 -8.47
C THR A 53 -16.40 -7.69 -7.61
N ALA A 54 -16.39 -7.30 -6.33
CA ALA A 54 -15.42 -7.81 -5.35
C ALA A 54 -15.46 -9.34 -5.25
N LYS A 55 -16.64 -9.95 -5.42
CA LYS A 55 -16.82 -11.41 -5.45
C LYS A 55 -16.12 -12.06 -6.65
N ALA A 56 -16.20 -11.45 -7.84
CA ALA A 56 -15.49 -11.94 -9.03
C ALA A 56 -13.97 -11.83 -8.86
N VAL A 57 -13.48 -10.71 -8.32
CA VAL A 57 -12.05 -10.52 -8.03
C VAL A 57 -11.56 -11.54 -6.98
N HIS A 58 -12.35 -11.77 -5.92
CA HIS A 58 -11.99 -12.72 -4.86
C HIS A 58 -11.92 -14.15 -5.41
N LYS A 59 -12.94 -14.56 -6.18
CA LYS A 59 -12.95 -15.87 -6.86
C LYS A 59 -11.72 -16.03 -7.76
N TYR A 60 -11.40 -15.03 -8.58
CA TYR A 60 -10.22 -15.07 -9.44
C TYR A 60 -8.92 -15.23 -8.66
N LEU A 61 -8.75 -14.45 -7.59
CA LEU A 61 -7.56 -14.51 -6.73
C LEU A 61 -7.42 -15.86 -6.03
N VAL A 62 -8.50 -16.42 -5.51
CA VAL A 62 -8.48 -17.75 -4.88
C VAL A 62 -8.19 -18.84 -5.92
N CYS A 63 -8.83 -18.80 -7.09
CA CYS A 63 -8.58 -19.76 -8.18
C CYS A 63 -7.15 -19.70 -8.72
N THR A 64 -6.49 -18.55 -8.63
CA THR A 64 -5.07 -18.38 -9.03
C THR A 64 -4.09 -18.74 -7.92
N GLY A 65 -4.57 -19.19 -6.75
CA GLY A 65 -3.74 -19.67 -5.65
C GLY A 65 -3.40 -18.63 -4.57
N TYR A 66 -3.98 -17.42 -4.64
CA TYR A 66 -3.75 -16.42 -3.59
C TYR A 66 -4.62 -16.70 -2.36
N THR A 67 -3.95 -16.74 -1.20
CA THR A 67 -4.64 -16.79 0.10
C THR A 67 -5.03 -15.37 0.52
N ILE A 68 -6.21 -14.91 0.07
CA ILE A 68 -6.74 -13.59 0.39
C ILE A 68 -8.16 -13.67 0.95
N SER A 69 -8.42 -12.88 1.99
CA SER A 69 -9.78 -12.74 2.52
C SER A 69 -10.66 -11.89 1.60
N TYR A 70 -11.97 -12.05 1.72
CA TYR A 70 -12.92 -11.21 1.00
C TYR A 70 -12.74 -9.72 1.35
N SER A 71 -12.55 -9.40 2.64
CA SER A 71 -12.26 -8.03 3.11
C SER A 71 -10.96 -7.45 2.54
N GLY A 72 -9.92 -8.28 2.38
CA GLY A 72 -8.69 -7.90 1.71
C GLY A 72 -8.91 -7.56 0.24
N THR A 73 -9.79 -8.31 -0.43
CA THR A 73 -10.16 -8.07 -1.83
C THR A 73 -10.90 -6.75 -2.01
N ILE A 74 -11.84 -6.42 -1.12
CA ILE A 74 -12.54 -5.12 -1.12
C ILE A 74 -11.53 -3.98 -0.99
N LYS A 75 -10.54 -4.12 -0.10
CA LYS A 75 -9.48 -3.11 0.06
C LYS A 75 -8.64 -2.95 -1.20
N VAL A 76 -8.27 -4.03 -1.87
CA VAL A 76 -7.53 -4.02 -3.14
C VAL A 76 -8.35 -3.32 -4.23
N MET A 77 -9.63 -3.66 -4.35
CA MET A 77 -10.54 -3.04 -5.32
C MET A 77 -10.70 -1.54 -5.04
N LYS A 78 -10.89 -1.14 -3.77
CA LYS A 78 -10.98 0.26 -3.36
C LYS A 78 -9.71 1.03 -3.71
N MET A 79 -8.52 0.53 -3.37
CA MET A 79 -7.26 1.19 -3.74
C MET A 79 -7.11 1.33 -5.26
N SER A 80 -7.54 0.33 -6.03
CA SER A 80 -7.43 0.33 -7.49
C SER A 80 -8.34 1.37 -8.17
N CYS A 81 -9.51 1.66 -7.58
CA CYS A 81 -10.45 2.66 -8.06
C CYS A 81 -10.15 4.08 -7.56
N PHE A 82 -9.63 4.27 -6.33
CA PHE A 82 -9.35 5.61 -5.79
C PHE A 82 -8.14 6.29 -6.45
N ASP A 83 -7.15 5.52 -6.94
CA ASP A 83 -6.06 6.03 -7.77
C ASP A 83 -6.52 6.53 -9.16
N MET A 84 -7.83 6.59 -9.44
CA MET A 84 -8.39 7.13 -10.69
C MET A 84 -8.73 8.62 -10.60
N SER A 85 -8.82 9.20 -9.40
CA SER A 85 -9.26 10.60 -9.20
C SER A 85 -8.13 11.63 -9.30
N ILE A 86 -6.88 11.20 -9.57
CA ILE A 86 -5.74 12.09 -9.77
C ILE A 86 -5.12 11.71 -11.12
N ARG A 87 -5.72 12.18 -12.20
CA ARG A 87 -5.06 12.31 -13.50
C ARG A 87 -5.72 13.37 -14.35
#